data_AF-A0A1V3RXW8-F1
#
_entry.id   AF-A0A1V3RXW8-F1
#
_cell.length_a   1.000
_cell.length_b   1.000
_cell.length_c   1.000
_cell.angle_alpha   90.00
_cell.angle_beta   90.00
_cell.angle_gamma   90.00
#
_symmetry.space_group_name_H-M   'P 1'
#
loop_
_entity.id
_entity.type
_entity.pdbx_description
1 polymer ?
#
loop_
_entity_poly.entity_id
_entity_poly.type
_entity_poly.pdbx_seq_one_letter_code
_entity_poly.pdbx_strand_id
1 'polypeptide(L)'
;MATARTPVTPLPASGVLMSLADTAAAIRSGGFLSIAADEALLRQLPQGHWLAGSIPYFMGQGGGETTRDQLFVTALPVHGAAPRLCWYNQHNLSQIALDAPAHGLTVLIVPAFSEVHSLYAREAPGYEDMYMKPIVGWIAGVHLDDLGRAAPVVANGQTLSFRQDQALAIHIPLPETLYPRIEILNLFQPGPGDEITFPSTGFSAQECFVNGRLVNLAQYLVEQGVDTRLPLVADYSGAMINVSFKAVDAAAGHVDFYAPVFDDVVYRIAQPVPDYSQAFAGALPPDAHGASWSCNCILNYLYGELEGQRTGPITGPMTFGEIAYQLLNQTMVYVSLEAL
;
A
#
# COMPACT_ATOMS: atom_id res chain seq x y z
N MET A 1 -29.38 34.38 16.01
CA MET A 1 -28.61 34.05 14.80
C MET A 1 -28.05 32.65 14.99
N ALA A 2 -28.76 31.63 14.51
CA ALA A 2 -28.25 30.27 14.43
C ALA A 2 -27.51 30.14 13.10
N THR A 3 -26.19 29.98 13.14
CA THR A 3 -25.39 29.67 11.96
C THR A 3 -25.82 28.30 11.45
N ALA A 4 -26.49 28.28 10.30
CA ALA A 4 -26.82 27.06 9.58
C ALA A 4 -25.52 26.29 9.30
N ARG A 5 -25.40 25.08 9.84
CA ARG A 5 -24.34 24.15 9.46
C ARG A 5 -24.53 23.83 7.98
N THR A 6 -23.59 24.24 7.15
CA THR A 6 -23.49 23.78 5.76
C THR A 6 -23.43 22.25 5.80
N PRO A 7 -24.31 21.54 5.07
CA PRO A 7 -24.22 20.08 5.00
C PRO A 7 -22.85 19.72 4.41
N VAL A 8 -22.08 18.93 5.15
CA VAL A 8 -20.82 18.36 4.66
C VAL A 8 -21.20 17.42 3.53
N THR A 9 -20.79 17.74 2.30
CA THR A 9 -20.94 16.83 1.16
C THR A 9 -20.26 15.51 1.53
N PRO A 10 -20.94 14.35 1.36
CA PRO A 10 -20.31 13.07 1.62
C PRO A 10 -19.03 12.93 0.78
N LEU A 11 -17.94 12.49 1.40
CA LEU A 11 -16.68 12.22 0.70
C LEU A 11 -16.93 11.15 -0.39
N PRO A 12 -16.23 11.20 -1.54
CA PRO A 12 -16.25 10.11 -2.50
C PRO A 12 -15.86 8.79 -1.82
N ALA A 13 -16.42 7.68 -2.31
CA ALA A 13 -16.33 6.39 -1.62
C ALA A 13 -14.88 5.96 -1.30
N SER A 14 -13.93 6.19 -2.21
CA SER A 14 -12.52 5.80 -2.02
C SER A 14 -11.64 6.89 -1.37
N GLY A 15 -12.15 8.12 -1.27
CA GLY A 15 -11.45 9.28 -0.71
C GLY A 15 -11.32 10.46 -1.68
N VAL A 16 -10.68 11.54 -1.23
CA VAL A 16 -10.52 12.79 -2.01
C VAL A 16 -9.36 13.63 -1.48
N LEU A 17 -8.72 14.41 -2.37
CA LEU A 17 -7.76 15.44 -1.97
C LEU A 17 -8.47 16.68 -1.43
N MET A 18 -8.07 17.11 -0.23
CA MET A 18 -8.68 18.20 0.51
C MET A 18 -7.64 19.21 1.00
N SER A 19 -8.08 20.44 1.25
CA SER A 19 -7.28 21.43 1.98
C SER A 19 -7.15 21.06 3.46
N LEU A 20 -6.12 21.57 4.13
CA LEU A 20 -5.95 21.42 5.58
C LEU A 20 -7.20 21.87 6.37
N ALA A 21 -7.83 22.98 5.95
CA ALA A 21 -9.00 23.52 6.62
C ALA A 21 -10.21 22.57 6.51
N ASP A 22 -10.43 22.00 5.34
CA ASP A 22 -11.53 21.06 5.09
C ASP A 22 -11.28 19.72 5.79
N THR A 23 -10.04 19.21 5.77
CA THR A 23 -9.67 18.01 6.53
C THR A 23 -9.89 18.20 8.02
N ALA A 24 -9.50 19.35 8.58
CA ALA A 24 -9.75 19.66 9.98
C ALA A 24 -11.26 19.74 10.30
N ALA A 25 -12.09 20.21 9.35
CA ALA A 25 -13.54 20.19 9.50
C ALA A 25 -14.11 18.76 9.45
N ALA A 26 -13.60 17.91 8.56
CA ALA A 26 -13.96 16.50 8.49
C ALA A 26 -13.61 15.76 9.79
N ILE A 27 -12.43 16.00 10.37
CA ILE A 27 -12.04 15.42 11.67
C ILE A 27 -13.02 15.84 12.77
N ARG A 28 -13.39 17.13 12.83
CA ARG A 28 -14.34 17.66 13.83
C ARG A 28 -15.77 17.13 13.66
N SER A 29 -16.10 16.53 12.51
CA SER A 29 -17.39 15.85 12.34
C SER A 29 -17.50 14.56 13.17
N GLY A 30 -16.38 14.02 13.65
CA GLY A 30 -16.32 12.86 14.54
C GLY A 30 -16.21 11.51 13.83
N GLY A 31 -16.24 11.49 12.50
CA GLY A 31 -16.04 10.28 11.70
C GLY A 31 -14.63 9.70 11.83
N PHE A 32 -14.51 8.39 11.54
CA PHE A 32 -13.22 7.72 11.48
C PHE A 32 -12.61 7.91 10.08
N LEU A 33 -11.35 8.38 10.02
CA LEU A 33 -10.69 8.74 8.77
C LEU A 33 -9.35 8.02 8.61
N SER A 34 -9.02 7.63 7.38
CA SER A 34 -7.67 7.29 6.92
C SER A 34 -7.12 8.48 6.15
N ILE A 35 -5.93 8.97 6.52
CA ILE A 35 -5.36 10.20 5.95
C ILE A 35 -3.94 9.94 5.41
N ALA A 36 -3.66 10.48 4.23
CA ALA A 36 -2.34 10.43 3.60
C ALA A 36 -1.93 11.86 3.18
N ALA A 37 -0.74 12.31 3.59
CA ALA A 37 -0.25 13.67 3.27
C ALA A 37 1.27 13.78 3.49
N ASP A 38 1.87 14.91 3.12
CA ASP A 38 3.18 15.29 3.62
C ASP A 38 3.16 15.44 5.16
N GLU A 39 4.25 15.06 5.84
CA GLU A 39 4.36 15.11 7.31
C GLU A 39 4.07 16.50 7.88
N ALA A 40 4.48 17.57 7.18
CA ALA A 40 4.26 18.94 7.63
C ALA A 40 2.77 19.27 7.77
N LEU A 41 1.91 18.70 6.92
CA LEU A 41 0.46 18.86 7.02
C LEU A 41 -0.14 17.97 8.11
N LEU A 42 0.31 16.72 8.24
CA LEU A 42 -0.20 15.80 9.26
C LEU A 42 -0.04 16.36 10.67
N ARG A 43 1.08 17.05 10.93
CA ARG A 43 1.38 17.69 12.22
C ARG A 43 0.47 18.87 12.57
N GLN A 44 -0.27 19.40 11.61
CA GLN A 44 -1.20 20.52 11.80
C GLN A 44 -2.64 20.05 12.05
N LEU A 45 -2.92 18.75 11.94
CA LEU A 45 -4.27 18.21 12.12
C LEU A 45 -4.70 18.26 13.59
N PRO A 46 -5.98 18.61 13.86
CA PRO A 46 -6.51 18.54 15.21
C PRO A 46 -6.67 17.07 15.67
N GLN A 47 -6.75 16.89 16.99
CA GLN A 47 -7.08 15.60 17.59
C GLN A 47 -8.42 15.08 17.07
N GLY A 48 -8.53 13.77 16.82
CA GLY A 48 -9.76 13.11 16.40
C GLY A 48 -9.57 11.63 16.08
N HIS A 49 -10.55 11.03 15.40
CA HIS A 49 -10.55 9.61 15.10
C HIS A 49 -9.90 9.33 13.74
N TRP A 50 -8.57 9.34 13.69
CA TRP A 50 -7.88 9.08 12.43
C TRP A 50 -6.56 8.34 12.62
N LEU A 51 -6.21 7.51 11.64
CA LEU A 51 -4.85 7.04 11.40
C LEU A 51 -4.30 7.73 10.16
N ALA A 52 -3.02 8.03 10.14
CA ALA A 52 -2.38 8.64 8.99
C ALA A 52 -0.97 8.11 8.72
N GLY A 53 -0.53 8.23 7.48
CA GLY A 53 0.84 8.00 7.06
C GLY A 53 1.35 9.13 6.19
N SER A 54 2.67 9.36 6.19
CA SER A 54 3.27 10.30 5.25
C SER A 54 3.31 9.73 3.84
N ILE A 55 2.91 10.51 2.85
CA ILE A 55 3.14 10.29 1.40
C ILE A 55 2.64 11.53 0.64
N PRO A 56 3.39 12.09 -0.33
CA PRO A 56 2.96 13.25 -1.11
C PRO A 56 2.53 12.92 -2.57
N TYR A 57 2.13 11.67 -2.84
CA TYR A 57 1.73 11.20 -4.17
C TYR A 57 0.32 10.61 -4.13
N PHE A 58 -0.52 10.97 -5.09
CA PHE A 58 -1.94 10.60 -5.08
C PHE A 58 -2.50 10.34 -6.47
N MET A 59 -3.51 9.49 -6.54
CA MET A 59 -4.53 9.56 -7.57
C MET A 59 -5.73 10.32 -6.98
N GLY A 60 -5.83 11.60 -7.29
CA GLY A 60 -6.90 12.48 -6.82
C GLY A 60 -8.08 12.54 -7.77
N GLN A 61 -9.08 13.36 -7.42
CA GLN A 61 -10.25 13.63 -8.24
C GLN A 61 -9.92 14.26 -9.61
N GLY A 62 -8.76 14.93 -9.72
CA GLY A 62 -8.26 15.53 -10.95
C GLY A 62 -7.36 14.62 -11.80
N GLY A 63 -6.98 13.44 -11.28
CA GLY A 63 -5.92 12.59 -11.84
C GLY A 63 -4.74 12.44 -10.88
N GLY A 64 -3.64 11.88 -11.38
CA GLY A 64 -2.40 11.75 -10.63
C GLY A 64 -1.85 13.12 -10.24
N GLU A 65 -1.49 13.28 -8.98
CA GLU A 65 -1.00 14.53 -8.42
C GLU A 65 0.08 14.28 -7.38
N THR A 66 1.23 14.96 -7.54
CA THR A 66 2.25 15.08 -6.49
C THR A 66 2.07 16.41 -5.76
N THR A 67 1.76 16.38 -4.46
CA THR A 67 1.49 17.61 -3.68
C THR A 67 1.90 17.49 -2.22
N ARG A 68 2.38 18.61 -1.65
CA ARG A 68 2.66 18.77 -0.21
C ARG A 68 1.69 19.74 0.47
N ASP A 69 0.70 20.23 -0.27
CA ASP A 69 -0.22 21.29 0.18
C ASP A 69 -1.64 20.77 0.44
N GLN A 70 -1.91 19.50 0.10
CA GLN A 70 -3.20 18.85 0.29
C GLN A 70 -3.07 17.52 1.03
N LEU A 71 -4.19 17.07 1.59
CA LEU A 71 -4.31 15.79 2.28
C LEU A 71 -5.35 14.93 1.58
N PHE A 72 -5.00 13.67 1.31
CA PHE A 72 -5.96 12.69 0.85
C PHE A 72 -6.71 12.10 2.04
N VAL A 73 -8.04 12.19 2.02
CA VAL A 73 -8.90 11.80 3.14
C VAL A 73 -9.91 10.77 2.67
N THR A 74 -9.92 9.61 3.33
CA THR A 74 -10.90 8.54 3.14
C THR A 74 -11.71 8.36 4.42
N ALA A 75 -13.04 8.39 4.32
CA ALA A 75 -13.90 7.99 5.43
C ALA A 75 -13.91 6.48 5.57
N LEU A 76 -13.67 5.98 6.78
CA LEU A 76 -13.69 4.55 7.07
C LEU A 76 -15.13 4.07 7.32
N PRO A 77 -15.49 2.86 6.86
CA PRO A 77 -16.86 2.39 6.90
C PRO A 77 -17.25 1.85 8.29
N VAL A 78 -17.76 2.72 9.14
CA VAL A 78 -18.20 2.37 10.50
C VAL A 78 -19.69 2.06 10.53
N HIS A 79 -20.05 0.79 10.74
CA HIS A 79 -21.44 0.29 10.70
C HIS A 79 -21.95 -0.27 12.04
N GLY A 80 -21.15 -0.19 13.11
CA GLY A 80 -21.51 -0.80 14.40
C GLY A 80 -20.60 -0.35 15.52
N ALA A 81 -19.92 -1.30 16.16
CA ALA A 81 -18.98 -1.01 17.24
C ALA A 81 -17.87 -0.06 16.78
N ALA A 82 -17.42 0.80 17.71
CA ALA A 82 -16.40 1.80 17.41
C ALA A 82 -15.07 1.11 17.03
N PRO A 83 -14.41 1.56 15.94
CA PRO A 83 -13.08 1.08 15.60
C PRO A 83 -12.04 1.33 16.69
N ARG A 84 -11.04 0.45 16.76
CA ARG A 84 -9.93 0.51 17.73
C ARG A 84 -8.61 0.78 17.01
N LEU A 85 -7.90 1.84 17.39
CA LEU A 85 -6.54 2.11 16.91
C LEU A 85 -5.50 1.40 17.79
N CYS A 86 -4.56 0.68 17.17
CA CYS A 86 -3.55 -0.12 17.87
C CYS A 86 -2.16 0.07 17.27
N TRP A 87 -1.17 0.28 18.13
CA TRP A 87 0.24 0.36 17.74
C TRP A 87 0.87 -1.04 17.72
N TYR A 88 1.63 -1.31 16.65
CA TYR A 88 2.40 -2.53 16.48
C TYR A 88 3.89 -2.21 16.27
N ASN A 89 4.74 -2.97 16.94
CA ASN A 89 6.20 -2.94 16.83
C ASN A 89 6.72 -4.36 16.60
N GLN A 90 8.04 -4.54 16.52
CA GLN A 90 8.66 -5.84 16.25
C GLN A 90 8.30 -6.96 17.24
N HIS A 91 7.80 -6.64 18.44
CA HIS A 91 7.49 -7.61 19.48
C HIS A 91 6.04 -8.07 19.48
N ASN A 92 5.11 -7.29 18.93
CA ASN A 92 3.68 -7.61 18.95
C ASN A 92 3.04 -7.62 17.55
N LEU A 93 3.79 -7.32 16.48
CA LEU A 93 3.25 -7.29 15.12
C LEU A 93 2.59 -8.60 14.69
N SER A 94 3.10 -9.75 15.16
CA SER A 94 2.51 -11.06 14.89
C SER A 94 1.09 -11.25 15.46
N GLN A 95 0.65 -10.38 16.37
CA GLN A 95 -0.69 -10.41 16.96
C GLN A 95 -1.74 -9.68 16.11
N ILE A 96 -1.35 -8.99 15.04
CA ILE A 96 -2.25 -8.09 14.29
C ILE A 96 -3.55 -8.77 13.81
N ALA A 97 -3.46 -10.00 13.33
CA ALA A 97 -4.63 -10.75 12.87
C ALA A 97 -5.46 -11.30 14.04
N LEU A 98 -4.83 -11.67 15.16
CA LEU A 98 -5.53 -12.08 16.38
C LEU A 98 -6.28 -10.90 17.04
N ASP A 99 -5.72 -9.70 16.95
CA ASP A 99 -6.32 -8.45 17.42
C ASP A 99 -7.44 -7.92 16.51
N ALA A 100 -7.48 -8.40 15.27
CA ALA A 100 -8.47 -8.01 14.27
C ALA A 100 -9.87 -8.51 14.66
N PRO A 101 -10.93 -7.79 14.25
CA PRO A 101 -12.29 -8.17 14.60
C PRO A 101 -12.65 -9.52 13.96
N ALA A 102 -13.46 -10.32 14.65
CA ALA A 102 -13.89 -11.62 14.14
C ALA A 102 -14.57 -11.51 12.76
N HIS A 103 -15.43 -10.50 12.62
CA HIS A 103 -16.06 -10.03 11.39
C HIS A 103 -15.76 -8.54 11.23
N GLY A 104 -14.96 -8.18 10.24
CA GLY A 104 -14.59 -6.78 10.02
C GLY A 104 -13.42 -6.60 9.08
N LEU A 105 -12.86 -5.40 9.13
CA LEU A 105 -11.74 -4.96 8.31
C LEU A 105 -10.67 -4.33 9.20
N THR A 106 -9.40 -4.60 8.91
CA THR A 106 -8.28 -3.86 9.48
C THR A 106 -7.62 -3.03 8.40
N VAL A 107 -7.33 -1.76 8.69
CA VAL A 107 -6.47 -0.91 7.85
C VAL A 107 -5.16 -0.65 8.60
N LEU A 108 -4.02 -1.01 7.99
CA LEU A 108 -2.68 -0.90 8.56
C LEU A 108 -1.85 0.15 7.81
N ILE A 109 -1.10 0.98 8.55
CA ILE A 109 -0.07 1.85 7.96
C ILE A 109 1.27 1.53 8.61
N VAL A 110 2.29 1.28 7.79
CA VAL A 110 3.63 0.91 8.25
C VAL A 110 4.66 1.92 7.71
N PRO A 111 5.59 2.45 8.53
CA PRO A 111 6.61 3.39 8.03
C PRO A 111 7.65 2.65 7.17
N ALA A 112 7.89 3.07 5.92
CA ALA A 112 8.88 2.41 5.06
C ALA A 112 10.27 2.40 5.70
N PHE A 113 11.05 1.37 5.34
CA PHE A 113 12.43 1.15 5.76
C PHE A 113 12.67 1.00 7.28
N SER A 114 11.59 0.90 8.07
CA SER A 114 11.67 0.57 9.50
C SER A 114 11.87 -0.93 9.73
N GLU A 115 12.26 -1.30 10.96
CA GLU A 115 12.34 -2.71 11.37
C GLU A 115 10.96 -3.39 11.31
N VAL A 116 9.88 -2.68 11.71
CA VAL A 116 8.51 -3.20 11.63
C VAL A 116 8.07 -3.45 10.18
N HIS A 117 8.47 -2.61 9.22
CA HIS A 117 8.23 -2.86 7.79
C HIS A 117 8.94 -4.12 7.31
N SER A 118 10.24 -4.23 7.64
CA SER A 118 11.06 -5.37 7.26
C SER A 118 10.52 -6.69 7.84
N LEU A 119 10.07 -6.66 9.10
CA LEU A 119 9.47 -7.81 9.78
C LEU A 119 8.12 -8.20 9.16
N TYR A 120 7.24 -7.22 8.92
CA TYR A 120 5.93 -7.49 8.30
C TYR A 120 6.10 -8.15 6.94
N ALA A 121 6.97 -7.61 6.09
CA ALA A 121 7.18 -8.11 4.73
C ALA A 121 7.66 -9.57 4.67
N ARG A 122 8.45 -10.01 5.65
CA ARG A 122 8.98 -11.39 5.71
C ARG A 122 8.03 -12.36 6.41
N GLU A 123 7.45 -11.93 7.53
CA GLU A 123 6.82 -12.86 8.47
C GLU A 123 5.28 -12.85 8.40
N ALA A 124 4.66 -11.79 7.84
CA ALA A 124 3.20 -11.67 7.81
C ALA A 124 2.48 -12.88 7.20
N PRO A 125 2.97 -13.51 6.11
CA PRO A 125 2.35 -14.72 5.56
C PRO A 125 2.24 -15.88 6.56
N GLY A 126 3.11 -15.92 7.57
CA GLY A 126 3.14 -16.95 8.61
C GLY A 126 2.43 -16.57 9.92
N TYR A 127 1.84 -15.37 10.01
CA TYR A 127 1.10 -14.98 11.23
C TYR A 127 -0.19 -15.78 11.38
N GLU A 128 -0.50 -16.13 12.63
CA GLU A 128 -1.74 -16.83 12.98
C GLU A 128 -2.97 -16.02 12.51
N ASP A 129 -3.95 -16.70 11.91
CA ASP A 129 -5.18 -16.10 11.37
C ASP A 129 -5.00 -15.04 10.27
N MET A 130 -3.79 -14.85 9.71
CA MET A 130 -3.54 -13.80 8.70
C MET A 130 -4.55 -13.82 7.56
N TYR A 131 -4.75 -14.98 6.93
CA TYR A 131 -5.68 -15.13 5.80
C TYR A 131 -7.14 -15.35 6.23
N MET A 132 -7.43 -15.37 7.53
CA MET A 132 -8.78 -15.50 8.09
C MET A 132 -9.41 -14.14 8.41
N LYS A 133 -8.59 -13.09 8.55
CA LYS A 133 -9.01 -11.74 8.97
C LYS A 133 -8.64 -10.71 7.90
N PRO A 134 -9.61 -10.03 7.26
CA PRO A 134 -9.34 -9.03 6.23
C PRO A 134 -8.44 -7.90 6.76
N ILE A 135 -7.22 -7.83 6.24
CA ILE A 135 -6.23 -6.80 6.54
C ILE A 135 -5.80 -6.15 5.23
N VAL A 136 -6.04 -4.84 5.11
CA VAL A 136 -5.50 -4.00 4.04
C VAL A 136 -4.64 -2.89 4.62
N GLY A 137 -3.93 -2.17 3.79
CA GLY A 137 -3.09 -1.10 4.27
C GLY A 137 -2.07 -0.64 3.25
N TRP A 138 -1.10 0.14 3.72
CA TRP A 138 -0.04 0.65 2.87
C TRP A 138 1.21 1.03 3.65
N ILE A 139 2.31 1.13 2.90
CA ILE A 139 3.59 1.55 3.43
C ILE A 139 3.75 3.06 3.23
N ALA A 140 3.89 3.78 4.34
CA ALA A 140 4.12 5.22 4.34
C ALA A 140 5.49 5.55 3.75
N GLY A 141 5.55 6.63 2.98
CA GLY A 141 6.74 7.08 2.27
C GLY A 141 7.04 8.56 2.52
N VAL A 142 7.95 9.08 1.71
CA VAL A 142 8.31 10.50 1.64
C VAL A 142 8.37 10.91 0.17
N HIS A 143 8.56 12.19 -0.12
CA HIS A 143 8.90 12.58 -1.48
C HIS A 143 10.23 11.92 -1.89
N LEU A 144 10.35 11.50 -3.15
CA LEU A 144 11.55 10.78 -3.62
C LEU A 144 12.84 11.62 -3.50
N ASP A 145 12.75 12.94 -3.64
CA ASP A 145 13.90 13.85 -3.41
C ASP A 145 14.42 13.85 -1.96
N ASP A 146 13.57 13.41 -1.02
CA ASP A 146 13.87 13.33 0.41
C ASP A 146 14.27 11.91 0.84
N LEU A 147 14.34 10.96 -0.11
CA LEU A 147 14.73 9.58 0.16
C LEU A 147 16.15 9.54 0.76
N GLY A 148 16.30 8.86 1.89
CA GLY A 148 17.55 8.79 2.65
C GLY A 148 17.86 10.04 3.49
N ARG A 149 17.00 11.07 3.45
CA ARG A 149 17.14 12.31 4.25
C ARG A 149 16.02 12.47 5.28
N ALA A 150 14.81 12.02 4.94
CA ALA A 150 13.66 11.99 5.82
C ALA A 150 13.17 10.55 6.04
N ALA A 151 12.63 10.30 7.23
CA ALA A 151 12.03 9.01 7.58
C ALA A 151 10.50 9.13 7.50
N PRO A 152 9.81 8.18 6.81
CA PRO A 152 8.36 8.16 6.78
C PRO A 152 7.75 8.04 8.18
N VAL A 153 6.60 8.68 8.37
CA VAL A 153 5.92 8.73 9.66
C VAL A 153 4.51 8.15 9.58
N VAL A 154 4.11 7.50 10.67
CA VAL A 154 2.74 7.05 10.93
C VAL A 154 2.21 7.80 12.15
N ALA A 155 0.95 8.20 12.12
CA ALA A 155 0.37 9.09 13.11
C ALA A 155 -1.00 8.63 13.61
N ASN A 156 -1.19 8.71 14.93
CA ASN A 156 -2.45 8.42 15.62
C ASN A 156 -3.12 9.72 16.04
N GLY A 157 -4.27 10.01 15.44
CA GLY A 157 -5.04 11.23 15.68
C GLY A 157 -5.70 11.34 17.04
N GLN A 158 -5.93 10.22 17.73
CA GLN A 158 -6.55 10.25 19.06
C GLN A 158 -5.57 10.77 20.11
N THR A 159 -4.27 10.57 19.89
CA THR A 159 -3.20 10.91 20.83
C THR A 159 -2.24 11.96 20.27
N LEU A 160 -2.40 12.35 19.01
CA LEU A 160 -1.45 13.18 18.24
C LEU A 160 -0.01 12.66 18.33
N SER A 161 0.13 11.33 18.37
CA SER A 161 1.43 10.66 18.43
C SER A 161 1.91 10.26 17.05
N PHE A 162 3.20 10.47 16.81
CA PHE A 162 3.88 10.20 15.54
C PHE A 162 5.00 9.19 15.78
N ARG A 163 5.15 8.20 14.90
CA ARG A 163 6.13 7.11 14.99
C ARG A 163 6.76 6.83 13.62
N GLN A 164 8.03 6.47 13.63
CA GLN A 164 8.79 6.10 12.43
C GLN A 164 9.24 4.62 12.48
N ASP A 165 8.97 3.96 13.60
CA ASP A 165 9.43 2.63 13.99
C ASP A 165 8.29 1.68 14.37
N GLN A 166 7.04 2.17 14.35
CA GLN A 166 5.85 1.42 14.71
C GLN A 166 4.78 1.57 13.63
N ALA A 167 4.08 0.47 13.36
CA ALA A 167 2.90 0.46 12.51
C ALA A 167 1.65 0.81 13.33
N LEU A 168 0.65 1.39 12.67
CA LEU A 168 -0.63 1.73 13.28
C LEU A 168 -1.75 1.05 12.51
N ALA A 169 -2.52 0.21 13.20
CA ALA A 169 -3.73 -0.37 12.65
C ALA A 169 -4.96 0.35 13.19
N ILE A 170 -6.02 0.38 12.39
CA ILE A 170 -7.39 0.56 12.85
C ILE A 170 -8.18 -0.71 12.58
N HIS A 171 -8.71 -1.30 13.64
CA HIS A 171 -9.58 -2.47 13.59
C HIS A 171 -11.03 -2.01 13.55
N ILE A 172 -11.73 -2.32 12.47
CA ILE A 172 -13.09 -1.86 12.17
C ILE A 172 -14.04 -3.06 12.23
N PRO A 173 -14.77 -3.25 13.33
CA PRO A 173 -15.82 -4.26 13.40
C PRO A 173 -16.92 -3.96 12.37
N LEU A 174 -17.38 -4.99 11.65
CA LEU A 174 -18.50 -4.90 10.73
C LEU A 174 -19.66 -5.78 11.24
N PRO A 175 -20.92 -5.41 10.96
CA PRO A 175 -22.04 -6.31 11.20
C PRO A 175 -21.90 -7.57 10.35
N GLU A 176 -22.42 -8.70 10.84
CA GLU A 176 -22.40 -9.98 10.12
C GLU A 176 -23.13 -9.94 8.77
N THR A 177 -23.90 -8.89 8.48
CA THR A 177 -24.56 -8.70 7.18
C THR A 177 -23.64 -8.07 6.13
N LEU A 178 -22.42 -7.67 6.49
CA LEU A 178 -21.47 -7.04 5.59
C LEU A 178 -20.14 -7.80 5.56
N TYR A 179 -19.58 -7.94 4.36
CA TYR A 179 -18.27 -8.52 4.15
C TYR A 179 -17.38 -7.58 3.34
N PRO A 180 -16.12 -7.35 3.74
CA PRO A 180 -15.17 -6.59 2.96
C PRO A 180 -14.53 -7.47 1.88
N ARG A 181 -14.89 -7.22 0.63
CA ARG A 181 -14.21 -7.81 -0.53
C ARG A 181 -12.95 -7.01 -0.83
N ILE A 182 -11.80 -7.65 -0.63
CA ILE A 182 -10.49 -7.10 -0.98
C ILE A 182 -10.15 -7.54 -2.39
N GLU A 183 -9.79 -6.57 -3.23
CA GLU A 183 -9.37 -6.81 -4.61
C GLU A 183 -7.93 -6.33 -4.77
N ILE A 184 -7.09 -7.19 -5.35
CA ILE A 184 -5.69 -6.89 -5.69
C ILE A 184 -5.59 -6.84 -7.20
N LEU A 185 -5.47 -5.65 -7.75
CA LEU A 185 -5.28 -5.44 -9.17
C LEU A 185 -3.79 -5.47 -9.50
N ASN A 186 -3.33 -6.61 -10.02
CA ASN A 186 -1.98 -6.78 -10.57
C ASN A 186 -2.03 -6.84 -12.10
N LEU A 187 -1.41 -5.87 -12.78
CA LEU A 187 -1.34 -5.84 -14.24
C LEU A 187 -0.25 -6.75 -14.81
N PHE A 188 0.69 -7.19 -13.96
CA PHE A 188 1.84 -7.96 -14.38
C PHE A 188 1.54 -9.45 -14.40
N GLN A 189 2.09 -10.11 -15.41
CA GLN A 189 2.06 -11.55 -15.58
C GLN A 189 3.50 -12.04 -15.79
N PRO A 190 3.84 -13.27 -15.37
CA PRO A 190 5.16 -13.82 -15.60
C PRO A 190 5.46 -13.86 -17.11
N GLY A 191 6.61 -13.34 -17.51
CA GLY A 191 7.07 -13.40 -18.90
C GLY A 191 7.52 -14.82 -19.29
N PRO A 192 7.76 -15.06 -20.59
CA PRO A 192 8.22 -16.35 -21.10
C PRO A 192 9.72 -16.62 -20.85
N GLY A 193 10.42 -15.68 -20.19
CA GLY A 193 11.86 -15.75 -19.92
C GLY A 193 12.23 -16.77 -18.85
N ASP A 194 13.46 -16.73 -18.37
CA ASP A 194 14.00 -17.77 -17.48
C ASP A 194 13.29 -17.89 -16.12
N GLU A 195 13.36 -19.07 -15.52
CA GLU A 195 13.02 -19.29 -14.10
C GLU A 195 14.15 -18.80 -13.20
N ILE A 196 13.81 -17.98 -12.22
CA ILE A 196 14.74 -17.42 -11.25
C ILE A 196 14.33 -17.89 -9.85
N THR A 197 15.23 -18.55 -9.13
CA THR A 197 15.05 -18.89 -7.71
C THR A 197 16.23 -18.36 -6.89
N PHE A 198 16.03 -18.24 -5.57
CA PHE A 198 17.01 -17.62 -4.67
C PHE A 198 17.53 -18.62 -3.64
N PRO A 199 18.82 -18.57 -3.27
CA PRO A 199 19.37 -19.46 -2.24
C PRO A 199 18.95 -19.09 -0.81
N SER A 200 18.44 -17.87 -0.61
CA SER A 200 18.02 -17.38 0.69
C SER A 200 16.96 -16.28 0.56
N THR A 201 16.00 -16.28 1.48
CA THR A 201 15.02 -15.19 1.64
C THR A 201 15.68 -13.86 2.02
N GLY A 202 15.30 -12.74 1.39
CA GLY A 202 15.83 -11.43 1.75
C GLY A 202 15.46 -10.28 0.82
N PHE A 203 15.80 -9.06 1.25
CA PHE A 203 15.60 -7.82 0.47
C PHE A 203 16.72 -7.53 -0.54
N SER A 204 17.72 -8.41 -0.62
CA SER A 204 18.85 -8.27 -1.52
C SER A 204 19.37 -9.63 -1.94
N ALA A 205 19.92 -9.70 -3.16
CA ALA A 205 20.58 -10.90 -3.66
C ALA A 205 21.84 -10.54 -4.45
N GLN A 206 22.88 -11.34 -4.25
CA GLN A 206 24.08 -11.34 -5.10
C GLN A 206 24.04 -12.50 -6.10
N GLU A 207 23.59 -13.66 -5.63
CA GLU A 207 23.47 -14.89 -6.42
C GLU A 207 22.02 -15.33 -6.52
N CYS A 208 21.68 -15.95 -7.66
CA CYS A 208 20.40 -16.61 -7.89
C CYS A 208 20.64 -17.84 -8.78
N PHE A 209 19.65 -18.74 -8.84
CA PHE A 209 19.63 -19.80 -9.84
C PHE A 209 18.77 -19.36 -11.02
N VAL A 210 19.35 -19.35 -12.21
CA VAL A 210 18.64 -19.14 -13.47
C VAL A 210 18.54 -20.49 -14.17
N ASN A 211 17.32 -21.00 -14.33
CA ASN A 211 17.05 -22.36 -14.84
C ASN A 211 17.90 -23.44 -14.13
N GLY A 212 18.07 -23.32 -12.81
CA GLY A 212 18.87 -24.22 -11.98
C GLY A 212 20.39 -23.98 -11.98
N ARG A 213 20.90 -23.01 -12.75
CA ARG A 213 22.33 -22.65 -12.76
C ARG A 213 22.59 -21.45 -11.86
N LEU A 214 23.50 -21.59 -10.90
CA LEU A 214 23.94 -20.49 -10.04
C LEU A 214 24.69 -19.42 -10.87
N VAL A 215 24.23 -18.17 -10.77
CA VAL A 215 24.80 -17.01 -11.47
C VAL A 215 24.82 -15.79 -10.55
N ASN A 216 25.64 -14.78 -10.88
CA ASN A 216 25.52 -13.45 -10.28
C ASN A 216 24.31 -12.74 -10.89
N LEU A 217 23.36 -12.32 -10.03
CA LEU A 217 22.10 -11.73 -10.51
C LEU A 217 22.32 -10.38 -11.21
N ALA A 218 23.14 -9.50 -10.65
CA ALA A 218 23.33 -8.17 -11.24
C ALA A 218 23.98 -8.25 -12.63
N GLN A 219 24.97 -9.13 -12.81
CA GLN A 219 25.58 -9.40 -14.11
C GLN A 219 24.57 -10.00 -15.08
N TYR A 220 23.79 -10.99 -14.64
CA TYR A 220 22.74 -11.61 -15.46
C TYR A 220 21.73 -10.56 -15.98
N LEU A 221 21.22 -9.69 -15.11
CA LEU A 221 20.27 -8.64 -15.50
C LEU A 221 20.85 -7.70 -16.56
N VAL A 222 22.12 -7.31 -16.42
CA VAL A 222 22.81 -6.46 -17.39
C VAL A 222 23.06 -7.18 -18.71
N GLU A 223 23.57 -8.42 -18.67
CA GLU A 223 23.88 -9.22 -19.84
C GLU A 223 22.63 -9.53 -20.68
N GLN A 224 21.51 -9.80 -20.02
CA GLN A 224 20.22 -10.06 -20.69
C GLN A 224 19.48 -8.77 -21.07
N GLY A 225 19.98 -7.59 -20.69
CA GLY A 225 19.33 -6.31 -20.97
C GLY A 225 17.94 -6.19 -20.36
N VAL A 226 17.76 -6.71 -19.13
CA VAL A 226 16.47 -6.73 -18.44
C VAL A 226 16.04 -5.30 -18.09
N ASP A 227 14.80 -4.95 -18.44
CA ASP A 227 14.16 -3.72 -17.98
C ASP A 227 13.73 -3.88 -16.52
N THR A 228 14.50 -3.31 -15.58
CA THR A 228 14.27 -3.44 -14.14
C THR A 228 13.06 -2.65 -13.63
N ARG A 229 12.32 -1.96 -14.50
CA ARG A 229 10.98 -1.43 -14.18
C ARG A 229 9.92 -2.53 -14.16
N LEU A 230 10.19 -3.66 -14.80
CA LEU A 230 9.37 -4.85 -14.76
C LEU A 230 9.73 -5.66 -13.51
N PRO A 231 8.77 -5.98 -12.63
CA PRO A 231 9.06 -6.73 -11.42
C PRO A 231 9.38 -8.20 -11.74
N LEU A 232 9.96 -8.89 -10.75
CA LEU A 232 9.83 -10.34 -10.66
C LEU A 232 8.39 -10.67 -10.32
N VAL A 233 7.80 -11.68 -10.96
CA VAL A 233 6.45 -12.16 -10.71
C VAL A 233 6.51 -13.64 -10.35
N ALA A 234 5.79 -14.03 -9.31
CA ALA A 234 5.68 -15.41 -8.87
C ALA A 234 4.23 -15.75 -8.49
N ASP A 235 3.91 -17.04 -8.59
CA ASP A 235 2.62 -17.59 -8.21
C ASP A 235 2.64 -18.05 -6.74
N TYR A 236 1.89 -17.36 -5.90
CA TYR A 236 1.67 -17.69 -4.50
C TYR A 236 0.28 -18.32 -4.36
N SER A 237 0.20 -19.64 -4.52
CA SER A 237 -1.04 -20.41 -4.36
C SER A 237 -2.22 -19.91 -5.22
N GLY A 238 -1.96 -19.49 -6.45
CA GLY A 238 -2.91 -18.97 -7.42
C GLY A 238 -2.91 -17.45 -7.55
N ALA A 239 -2.21 -16.72 -6.69
CA ALA A 239 -2.10 -15.26 -6.75
C ALA A 239 -0.74 -14.82 -7.33
N MET A 240 -0.76 -13.99 -8.37
CA MET A 240 0.47 -13.41 -8.93
C MET A 240 0.95 -12.25 -8.06
N ILE A 241 2.13 -12.42 -7.44
CA ILE A 241 2.74 -11.43 -6.54
C ILE A 241 4.03 -10.92 -7.16
N ASN A 242 4.25 -9.61 -7.02
CA ASN A 242 5.39 -8.91 -7.59
C ASN A 242 6.48 -8.68 -6.53
N VAL A 243 7.73 -8.76 -6.96
CA VAL A 243 8.89 -8.25 -6.23
C VAL A 243 9.63 -7.26 -7.13
N SER A 244 9.56 -5.98 -6.76
CA SER A 244 10.12 -4.88 -7.55
C SER A 244 11.60 -4.65 -7.25
N PHE A 245 12.38 -4.39 -8.29
CA PHE A 245 13.78 -3.99 -8.16
C PHE A 245 13.89 -2.58 -7.58
N LYS A 246 14.77 -2.42 -6.60
CA LYS A 246 15.11 -1.13 -5.99
C LYS A 246 16.40 -0.56 -6.55
N ALA A 247 17.44 -1.38 -6.66
CA ALA A 247 18.72 -0.97 -7.23
C ALA A 247 19.46 -2.19 -7.80
N VAL A 248 20.27 -1.96 -8.85
CA VAL A 248 21.18 -2.95 -9.41
C VAL A 248 22.58 -2.33 -9.45
N ASP A 249 23.48 -2.85 -8.62
CA ASP A 249 24.89 -2.51 -8.62
C ASP A 249 25.68 -3.64 -9.29
N ALA A 250 25.88 -3.51 -10.61
CA ALA A 250 26.63 -4.50 -11.40
C ALA A 250 28.11 -4.60 -11.02
N ALA A 251 28.70 -3.52 -10.46
CA ALA A 251 30.10 -3.51 -10.06
C ALA A 251 30.30 -4.28 -8.75
N ALA A 252 29.40 -4.12 -7.79
CA ALA A 252 29.37 -4.89 -6.55
C ALA A 252 28.73 -6.28 -6.72
N GLY A 253 28.06 -6.53 -7.85
CA GLY A 253 27.31 -7.76 -8.09
C GLY A 253 26.03 -7.87 -7.27
N HIS A 254 25.47 -6.74 -6.80
CA HIS A 254 24.42 -6.68 -5.79
C HIS A 254 23.10 -6.16 -6.37
N VAL A 255 21.98 -6.74 -5.95
CA VAL A 255 20.63 -6.30 -6.32
C VAL A 255 19.79 -6.13 -5.06
N ASP A 256 19.17 -4.97 -4.91
CA ASP A 256 18.22 -4.65 -3.86
C ASP A 256 16.77 -4.73 -4.38
N PHE A 257 15.85 -5.13 -3.52
CA PHE A 257 14.41 -5.22 -3.80
C PHE A 257 13.59 -4.35 -2.83
N TYR A 258 12.38 -3.97 -3.25
CA TYR A 258 11.42 -3.26 -2.38
C TYR A 258 10.62 -4.20 -1.46
N ALA A 259 10.46 -5.46 -1.85
CA ALA A 259 9.90 -6.56 -1.06
C ALA A 259 10.90 -7.73 -1.04
N PRO A 260 10.84 -8.63 -0.04
CA PRO A 260 11.77 -9.75 -0.01
C PRO A 260 11.46 -10.76 -1.13
N VAL A 261 12.53 -11.32 -1.70
CA VAL A 261 12.44 -12.61 -2.40
C VAL A 261 12.48 -13.73 -1.37
N PHE A 262 11.84 -14.85 -1.69
CA PHE A 262 11.76 -16.06 -0.87
C PHE A 262 12.48 -17.23 -1.55
N ASP A 263 13.15 -18.08 -0.76
CA ASP A 263 13.99 -19.18 -1.25
C ASP A 263 13.23 -20.43 -1.71
N ASP A 264 11.94 -20.50 -1.43
CA ASP A 264 11.03 -21.57 -1.83
C ASP A 264 10.11 -21.19 -3.01
N VAL A 265 10.35 -20.02 -3.64
CA VAL A 265 9.50 -19.47 -4.70
C VAL A 265 10.25 -19.38 -6.03
N VAL A 266 9.53 -19.69 -7.11
CA VAL A 266 10.00 -19.54 -8.50
C VAL A 266 9.47 -18.23 -9.08
N TYR A 267 10.38 -17.38 -9.54
CA TYR A 267 10.07 -16.08 -10.14
C TYR A 267 10.37 -16.08 -11.64
N ARG A 268 9.70 -15.19 -12.36
CA ARG A 268 10.04 -14.79 -13.73
C ARG A 268 9.96 -13.28 -13.86
N ILE A 269 10.78 -12.68 -14.73
CA ILE A 269 10.62 -11.26 -15.08
C ILE A 269 9.25 -11.06 -15.74
N ALA A 270 8.51 -10.03 -15.33
CA ALA A 270 7.20 -9.74 -15.88
C ALA A 270 7.26 -9.47 -17.39
N GLN A 271 6.19 -9.81 -18.10
CA GLN A 271 5.99 -9.28 -19.44
C GLN A 271 5.65 -7.77 -19.39
N PRO A 272 6.03 -6.97 -20.41
CA PRO A 272 5.69 -5.55 -20.47
C PRO A 272 4.18 -5.31 -20.49
N VAL A 273 3.74 -4.24 -19.83
CA VAL A 273 2.35 -3.77 -19.85
C VAL A 273 2.27 -2.54 -20.77
N PRO A 274 1.71 -2.66 -21.99
CA PRO A 274 1.51 -1.52 -22.87
C PRO A 274 0.38 -0.61 -22.37
N ASP A 275 0.53 0.71 -22.57
CA ASP A 275 -0.46 1.74 -22.19
C ASP A 275 -1.00 1.59 -20.76
N TYR A 276 -0.14 1.89 -19.79
CA TYR A 276 -0.34 1.64 -18.37
C TYR A 276 -1.66 2.21 -17.82
N SER A 277 -2.00 3.44 -18.21
CA SER A 277 -3.24 4.10 -17.76
C SER A 277 -4.48 3.40 -18.31
N GLN A 278 -4.48 3.02 -19.59
CA GLN A 278 -5.59 2.27 -20.19
C GLN A 278 -5.69 0.86 -19.63
N ALA A 279 -4.56 0.19 -19.38
CA ALA A 279 -4.53 -1.15 -18.80
C ALA A 279 -5.20 -1.16 -17.41
N PHE A 280 -4.92 -0.17 -16.56
CA PHE A 280 -5.62 -0.02 -15.28
C PHE A 280 -7.12 0.22 -15.46
N ALA A 281 -7.50 1.18 -16.31
CA ALA A 281 -8.90 1.53 -16.51
C ALA A 281 -9.71 0.36 -17.10
N GLY A 282 -9.10 -0.45 -17.98
CA GLY A 282 -9.73 -1.62 -18.59
C GLY A 282 -9.75 -2.87 -17.71
N ALA A 283 -8.84 -2.98 -16.73
CA ALA A 283 -8.79 -4.10 -15.81
C ALA A 283 -9.72 -3.93 -14.60
N LEU A 284 -10.27 -2.73 -14.39
CA LEU A 284 -11.25 -2.49 -13.34
C LEU A 284 -12.63 -3.03 -13.69
N PRO A 285 -13.26 -3.83 -12.81
CA PRO A 285 -14.61 -4.30 -13.04
C PRO A 285 -15.62 -3.15 -12.89
N PRO A 286 -16.82 -3.25 -13.50
CA PRO A 286 -17.82 -2.17 -13.47
C PRO A 286 -18.28 -1.74 -12.06
N ASP A 287 -18.15 -2.60 -11.06
CA ASP A 287 -18.51 -2.36 -9.67
C ASP A 287 -17.40 -1.66 -8.85
N ALA A 288 -16.21 -1.45 -9.43
CA ALA A 288 -15.08 -0.72 -8.83
C ALA A 288 -15.45 0.71 -8.38
N HIS A 289 -16.50 1.30 -8.93
CA HIS A 289 -17.05 2.59 -8.51
C HIS A 289 -17.48 2.63 -7.03
N GLY A 290 -17.79 1.46 -6.44
CA GLY A 290 -18.23 1.32 -5.05
C GLY A 290 -17.10 1.17 -4.02
N ALA A 291 -15.83 1.26 -4.42
CA ALA A 291 -14.70 1.08 -3.52
C ALA A 291 -14.76 2.07 -2.35
N SER A 292 -14.80 1.54 -1.13
CA SER A 292 -14.83 2.26 0.15
C SER A 292 -13.45 2.69 0.66
N TRP A 293 -12.40 2.13 0.07
CA TRP A 293 -11.01 2.40 0.42
C TRP A 293 -10.11 1.90 -0.71
N SER A 294 -8.98 2.58 -0.97
CA SER A 294 -7.95 2.06 -1.88
C SER A 294 -6.56 2.63 -1.59
N CYS A 295 -5.53 1.98 -2.12
CA CYS A 295 -4.19 2.50 -2.30
C CYS A 295 -3.55 1.89 -3.55
N ASN A 296 -2.52 2.54 -4.10
CA ASN A 296 -1.82 2.11 -5.29
C ASN A 296 -0.31 2.29 -5.11
N CYS A 297 0.52 1.48 -5.77
CA CYS A 297 1.96 1.60 -5.67
C CYS A 297 2.49 2.89 -6.31
N ILE A 298 3.45 3.56 -5.67
CA ILE A 298 4.21 4.66 -6.26
C ILE A 298 4.97 4.22 -7.51
N LEU A 299 5.38 2.96 -7.61
CA LEU A 299 6.05 2.45 -8.81
C LEU A 299 5.11 2.46 -10.02
N ASN A 300 3.81 2.24 -9.82
CA ASN A 300 2.80 2.40 -10.87
C ASN A 300 2.66 3.87 -11.28
N TYR A 301 2.73 4.79 -10.32
CA TYR A 301 2.73 6.23 -10.57
C TYR A 301 3.89 6.66 -11.46
N LEU A 302 5.11 6.23 -11.11
CA LEU A 302 6.34 6.62 -11.78
C LEU A 302 6.48 5.95 -13.15
N TYR A 303 6.35 4.63 -13.20
CA TYR A 303 6.58 3.86 -14.43
C TYR A 303 5.42 3.95 -15.42
N GLY A 304 4.21 4.24 -14.91
CA GLY A 304 3.04 4.54 -15.73
C GLY A 304 2.90 6.01 -16.13
N GLU A 305 3.81 6.88 -15.68
CA GLU A 305 3.79 8.33 -15.94
C GLU A 305 2.41 8.95 -15.61
N LEU A 306 1.88 8.64 -14.42
CA LEU A 306 0.48 8.91 -14.08
C LEU A 306 0.17 10.35 -13.66
N GLU A 307 1.16 11.25 -13.59
CA GLU A 307 0.94 12.67 -13.29
C GLU A 307 -0.03 13.28 -14.31
N GLY A 308 -1.14 13.85 -13.83
CA GLY A 308 -2.23 14.39 -14.65
C GLY A 308 -3.10 13.35 -15.37
N GLN A 309 -2.80 12.04 -15.25
CA GLN A 309 -3.57 10.96 -15.88
C GLN A 309 -4.61 10.36 -14.92
N ARG A 310 -5.57 9.61 -15.46
CA ARG A 310 -6.59 8.90 -14.67
C ARG A 310 -6.57 7.41 -14.96
N THR A 311 -6.54 6.61 -13.90
CA THR A 311 -6.57 5.13 -13.96
C THR A 311 -7.96 4.54 -13.76
N GLY A 312 -9.02 5.34 -13.98
CA GLY A 312 -10.42 4.96 -13.78
C GLY A 312 -11.10 5.75 -12.66
N PRO A 313 -12.11 5.17 -11.99
CA PRO A 313 -12.89 5.85 -10.95
C PRO A 313 -12.30 5.75 -9.55
N ILE A 314 -11.32 4.88 -9.33
CA ILE A 314 -10.70 4.67 -8.02
C ILE A 314 -9.65 5.75 -7.77
N THR A 315 -9.71 6.34 -6.58
CA THR A 315 -8.76 7.34 -6.08
C THR A 315 -8.10 6.83 -4.80
N GLY A 316 -6.88 7.28 -4.51
CA GLY A 316 -6.13 6.79 -3.37
C GLY A 316 -4.72 7.37 -3.30
N PRO A 317 -4.01 7.18 -2.19
CA PRO A 317 -2.58 7.47 -2.11
C PRO A 317 -1.76 6.53 -3.00
N MET A 318 -0.65 7.06 -3.51
CA MET A 318 0.36 6.34 -4.29
C MET A 318 1.57 6.03 -3.38
N THR A 319 1.57 4.84 -2.77
CA THR A 319 2.32 4.49 -1.56
C THR A 319 3.59 3.69 -1.85
N PHE A 320 4.50 3.55 -0.88
CA PHE A 320 5.76 2.81 -1.08
C PHE A 320 5.58 1.28 -1.14
N GLY A 321 4.35 0.83 -0.96
CA GLY A 321 3.92 -0.55 -0.96
C GLY A 321 2.46 -0.60 -0.53
N GLU A 322 1.79 -1.67 -0.90
CA GLU A 322 0.40 -1.93 -0.60
C GLU A 322 0.33 -3.13 0.34
N ILE A 323 -0.72 -3.20 1.13
CA ILE A 323 -0.97 -4.34 2.01
C ILE A 323 -2.34 -4.89 1.67
N ALA A 324 -2.36 -6.18 1.35
CA ALA A 324 -3.54 -7.02 1.37
C ALA A 324 -3.09 -8.38 1.92
N TYR A 325 -3.28 -8.56 3.23
CA TYR A 325 -2.71 -9.63 4.08
C TYR A 325 -1.18 -9.59 4.19
N GLN A 326 -0.47 -9.52 3.08
CA GLN A 326 0.98 -9.41 2.99
C GLN A 326 1.39 -8.12 2.25
N LEU A 327 2.69 -7.82 2.27
CA LEU A 327 3.25 -6.71 1.50
C LEU A 327 3.16 -7.02 -0.01
N LEU A 328 2.71 -6.04 -0.79
CA LEU A 328 2.61 -6.08 -2.24
C LEU A 328 3.36 -4.88 -2.84
N ASN A 329 3.82 -5.03 -4.08
CA ASN A 329 4.42 -3.96 -4.87
C ASN A 329 3.81 -3.93 -6.27
N GLN A 330 3.79 -2.76 -6.91
CA GLN A 330 3.32 -2.59 -8.28
C GLN A 330 1.90 -3.15 -8.50
N THR A 331 1.02 -2.94 -7.53
CA THR A 331 -0.40 -3.29 -7.58
C THR A 331 -1.29 -2.09 -7.24
N MET A 332 -2.60 -2.30 -7.32
CA MET A 332 -3.58 -1.45 -6.64
C MET A 332 -4.44 -2.34 -5.76
N VAL A 333 -4.65 -1.93 -4.51
CA VAL A 333 -5.54 -2.63 -3.59
C VAL A 333 -6.74 -1.75 -3.32
N TYR A 334 -7.94 -2.31 -3.42
CA TYR A 334 -9.16 -1.62 -3.03
C TYR A 334 -10.12 -2.54 -2.29
N VAL A 335 -11.04 -1.93 -1.53
CA VAL A 335 -12.03 -2.65 -0.72
C VAL A 335 -13.42 -2.17 -1.07
N SER A 336 -14.31 -3.10 -1.37
CA SER A 336 -15.75 -2.88 -1.46
C SER A 336 -16.44 -3.59 -0.31
N LEU A 337 -17.52 -3.00 0.22
CA LEU A 337 -18.37 -3.66 1.21
C LEU A 337 -19.59 -4.25 0.53
N GLU A 338 -19.80 -5.54 0.75
CA GLU A 338 -20.90 -6.29 0.15
C GLU A 338 -21.85 -6.77 1.21
N ALA A 339 -23.14 -6.77 0.88
CA ALA A 339 -24.12 -7.48 1.68
C ALA A 339 -23.97 -8.98 1.46
N LEU A 340 -23.98 -9.75 2.55
CA LEU A 340 -24.00 -11.22 2.49
C LEU A 340 -25.36 -11.80 2.12
#